data_AF-A0A2G6J9L1-F1
#
_entry.id   AF-A0A2G6J9L1-F1
#
_cell.length_a   1.000
_cell.length_b   1.000
_cell.length_c   1.000
_cell.angle_alpha   90.00
_cell.angle_beta   90.00
_cell.angle_gamma   90.00
#
_symmetry.space_group_name_H-M   'P 1'
#
loop_
_entity.id
_entity.type
_entity.pdbx_description
1 polymer ?
#
loop_
_entity_poly.entity_id
_entity_poly.type
_entity_poly.pdbx_seq_one_letter_code
_entity_poly.pdbx_strand_id
1 'polypeptide(L)'
;MNRNLTATALIIAASLIAGAASARVPTGPRPSRVAHPDVRALVSTDTRRGLWRAMVIVDRGVPGLIVEQFQRGRVAAAAHLPTVQRRIDGFDYAGRAYAFAGHARALEALSWGRRALTFDLVTDSNRLTCRVPVRGPRAYIARCDGTLSVIHDVPRPRPPRVNWAARASVIRACSDAFFGAGHQTTCLDAVRGFRFDPTTTIRACDEHLYGDANALACLDKARRAVSPPIEVLDACDDAMFGDGHTLACLDKALTARYEPTAVIRACDDAMFGDANALECIAVAARGAHDPVATIRACEEAMYGDAAALDCLRRGVSF
;
A
#
# COMPACT_ATOMS: atom_id res chain seq x y z
N MET A 1 78.38 -17.09 7.95
CA MET A 1 78.11 -17.22 9.41
C MET A 1 76.68 -17.77 9.52
N ASN A 2 76.47 -19.09 9.59
CA ASN A 2 76.31 -19.91 10.83
C ASN A 2 75.22 -19.31 11.75
N ARG A 3 74.08 -19.93 12.11
CA ARG A 3 73.59 -21.33 12.28
C ARG A 3 72.05 -21.32 12.13
N ASN A 4 71.37 -22.26 11.45
CA ASN A 4 70.89 -23.58 11.90
C ASN A 4 70.31 -23.66 13.33
N LEU A 5 69.01 -23.92 13.46
CA LEU A 5 68.42 -24.80 14.49
C LEU A 5 67.12 -25.46 13.98
N THR A 6 67.21 -26.78 13.90
CA THR A 6 66.23 -27.83 13.64
C THR A 6 65.43 -28.21 14.89
N ALA A 7 64.16 -28.61 14.75
CA ALA A 7 63.56 -29.79 15.44
C ALA A 7 62.14 -30.05 14.90
N THR A 8 61.91 -31.09 14.10
CA THR A 8 61.59 -32.49 14.47
C THR A 8 60.11 -32.71 14.77
N ALA A 9 59.51 -33.56 13.93
CA ALA A 9 58.13 -34.02 13.95
C ALA A 9 57.85 -35.03 15.08
N LEU A 10 56.60 -35.11 15.52
CA LEU A 10 56.08 -36.31 16.18
C LEU A 10 54.78 -36.75 15.50
N ILE A 11 54.84 -37.96 14.95
CA ILE A 11 53.74 -38.74 14.38
C ILE A 11 53.10 -39.52 15.53
N ILE A 12 51.77 -39.44 15.66
CA ILE A 12 50.98 -40.47 16.36
C ILE A 12 49.88 -40.89 15.39
N ALA A 13 50.01 -42.13 14.92
CA ALA A 13 48.94 -42.90 14.30
C ALA A 13 48.33 -43.81 15.38
N ALA A 14 47.00 -43.96 15.41
CA ALA A 14 46.33 -45.26 15.40
C ALA A 14 44.81 -45.16 15.66
N SER A 15 44.09 -45.93 14.84
CA SER A 15 42.86 -46.68 15.13
C SER A 15 41.47 -46.03 14.95
N LEU A 16 40.81 -46.52 13.90
CA LEU A 16 39.37 -46.56 13.68
C LEU A 16 38.64 -47.31 14.80
N ILE A 17 37.47 -46.78 15.21
CA ILE A 17 36.30 -47.60 15.57
C ILE A 17 35.07 -46.99 14.88
N ALA A 18 34.39 -47.83 14.11
CA ALA A 18 33.10 -47.54 13.50
C ALA A 18 32.01 -47.38 14.58
N GLY A 19 31.23 -46.32 14.45
CA GLY A 19 29.99 -46.13 15.20
C GLY A 19 28.96 -45.52 14.26
N ALA A 20 28.09 -46.36 13.71
CA ALA A 20 26.91 -45.93 12.99
C ALA A 20 25.95 -45.26 13.98
N ALA A 21 25.89 -43.94 13.95
CA ALA A 21 24.84 -43.16 14.60
C ALA A 21 24.11 -42.37 13.52
N SER A 22 22.85 -42.74 13.29
CA SER A 22 21.90 -42.00 12.47
C SER A 22 21.67 -40.62 13.08
N ALA A 23 22.50 -39.65 12.72
CA ALA A 23 22.25 -38.25 13.05
C ALA A 23 21.12 -37.74 12.16
N ARG A 24 19.97 -37.48 12.77
CA ARG A 24 18.93 -36.63 12.17
C ARG A 24 19.57 -35.35 11.67
N VAL A 25 19.46 -35.10 10.37
CA VAL A 25 19.70 -33.77 9.80
C VAL A 25 18.82 -32.79 10.56
N PRO A 26 19.37 -31.73 11.19
CA PRO A 26 18.56 -30.65 11.69
C PRO A 26 17.86 -30.07 10.46
N THR A 27 16.53 -30.12 10.44
CA THR A 27 15.73 -29.35 9.49
C THR A 27 16.16 -27.90 9.63
N GLY A 28 16.97 -27.43 8.68
CA GLY A 28 17.40 -26.04 8.60
C GLY A 28 16.19 -25.11 8.54
N PRO A 29 16.38 -23.81 8.85
CA PRO A 29 15.31 -22.84 8.77
C PRO A 29 14.65 -22.91 7.38
N ARG A 30 13.32 -23.02 7.38
CA ARG A 30 12.47 -22.91 6.18
C ARG A 30 12.94 -21.72 5.33
N PRO A 31 12.87 -21.77 3.99
CA PRO A 31 13.12 -20.59 3.18
C PRO A 31 12.26 -19.45 3.71
N SER A 32 12.92 -18.42 4.23
CA SER A 32 12.32 -17.17 4.64
C SER A 32 11.44 -16.70 3.49
N ARG A 33 10.13 -16.54 3.74
CA ARG A 33 9.22 -15.85 2.81
C ARG A 33 9.88 -14.51 2.50
N VAL A 34 10.36 -14.38 1.27
CA VAL A 34 11.00 -13.17 0.78
C VAL A 34 9.94 -12.07 0.79
N ALA A 35 10.27 -10.93 1.40
CA ALA A 35 9.42 -9.76 1.40
C ALA A 35 8.99 -9.43 -0.04
N HIS A 36 7.69 -9.28 -0.26
CA HIS A 36 7.15 -8.90 -1.56
C HIS A 36 7.71 -7.52 -1.92
N PRO A 37 8.46 -7.37 -3.03
CA PRO A 37 8.94 -6.06 -3.45
C PRO A 37 7.73 -5.18 -3.80
N ASP A 38 7.70 -3.96 -3.25
CA ASP A 38 6.67 -2.96 -3.52
C ASP A 38 6.95 -2.36 -4.92
N VAL A 39 6.36 -2.96 -5.96
CA VAL A 39 6.60 -2.62 -7.37
C VAL A 39 5.68 -1.49 -7.80
N ARG A 40 6.19 -0.26 -7.87
CA ARG A 40 5.35 0.94 -8.08
C ARG A 40 5.10 1.32 -9.54
N ALA A 41 5.88 0.79 -10.49
CA ALA A 41 5.63 0.99 -11.92
C ALA A 41 6.39 -0.01 -12.80
N LEU A 42 5.75 -0.43 -13.90
CA LEU A 42 6.39 -1.08 -15.05
C LEU A 42 6.36 -0.16 -16.25
N VAL A 43 7.49 0.45 -16.62
CA VAL A 43 7.54 1.35 -17.79
C VAL A 43 8.19 0.61 -18.96
N SER A 44 7.44 0.46 -20.05
CA SER A 44 7.99 0.00 -21.33
C SER A 44 8.33 1.23 -22.18
N THR A 45 9.60 1.40 -22.55
CA THR A 45 10.00 2.42 -23.53
C THR A 45 10.33 1.75 -24.86
N ASP A 46 9.61 2.09 -25.92
CA ASP A 46 9.94 1.63 -27.26
C ASP A 46 11.07 2.47 -27.86
N THR A 47 12.16 1.82 -28.26
CA THR A 47 13.15 2.44 -29.15
C THR A 47 12.65 2.34 -30.60
N ARG A 48 12.04 3.45 -31.05
CA ARG A 48 11.90 3.95 -32.44
C ARG A 48 10.66 3.62 -33.29
N ARG A 49 9.64 2.82 -32.93
CA ARG A 49 8.51 2.51 -33.88
C ARG A 49 7.06 2.38 -33.35
N GLY A 50 6.72 2.64 -32.09
CA GLY A 50 5.31 2.71 -31.64
C GLY A 50 5.16 2.48 -30.14
N LEU A 51 4.77 3.53 -29.42
CA LEU A 51 4.78 3.64 -27.95
C LEU A 51 3.62 2.89 -27.28
N TRP A 52 3.93 2.26 -26.14
CA TRP A 52 2.99 1.64 -25.22
C TRP A 52 3.28 2.16 -23.81
N ARG A 53 2.25 2.31 -22.97
CA ARG A 53 2.42 2.67 -21.56
C ARG A 53 1.78 1.57 -20.73
N ALA A 54 2.59 0.88 -19.94
CA ALA A 54 2.07 0.03 -18.88
C ALA A 54 2.19 0.80 -17.55
N MET A 55 1.24 0.59 -16.65
CA MET A 55 1.25 1.10 -15.30
C MET A 55 0.86 -0.07 -14.41
N VAL A 56 1.74 -0.47 -13.49
CA VAL A 56 1.34 -1.37 -12.41
C VAL A 56 0.80 -0.48 -11.32
N ILE A 57 -0.45 -0.70 -10.93
CA ILE A 57 -1.00 -0.12 -9.71
C ILE A 57 -1.01 -1.26 -8.70
N VAL A 58 -0.28 -1.09 -7.61
CA VAL A 58 -0.39 -1.97 -6.46
C VAL A 58 -1.63 -1.51 -5.71
N ASP A 59 -2.70 -2.28 -5.80
CA ASP A 59 -3.85 -2.12 -4.92
C ASP A 59 -3.86 -3.31 -3.95
N ARG A 60 -3.83 -3.03 -2.65
CA ARG A 60 -4.00 -4.03 -1.57
C ARG A 60 -3.00 -5.21 -1.57
N GLY A 61 -1.72 -4.96 -1.84
CA GLY A 61 -0.69 -6.02 -1.77
C GLY A 61 -0.76 -7.09 -2.87
N VAL A 62 -1.64 -6.90 -3.87
CA VAL A 62 -1.67 -7.71 -5.10
C VAL A 62 -1.14 -6.83 -6.24
N PRO A 63 0.04 -7.15 -6.80
CA PRO A 63 0.55 -6.39 -7.95
C PRO A 63 -0.35 -6.65 -9.17
N GLY A 64 -1.05 -5.60 -9.63
CA GLY A 64 -1.87 -5.63 -10.85
C GLY A 64 -1.22 -4.82 -11.97
N LEU A 65 -0.88 -5.48 -13.09
CA LEU A 65 -0.39 -4.78 -14.29
C LEU A 65 -1.57 -4.27 -15.13
N ILE A 66 -1.66 -2.96 -15.35
CA ILE A 66 -2.53 -2.35 -16.36
C ILE A 66 -1.66 -2.02 -17.58
N VAL A 67 -2.06 -2.48 -18.77
CA VAL A 67 -1.35 -2.18 -20.02
C VAL A 67 -2.27 -1.34 -20.91
N GLU A 68 -1.85 -0.12 -21.23
CA GLU A 68 -2.54 0.77 -22.16
C GLU A 68 -1.84 0.82 -23.52
N GLN A 69 -2.62 0.64 -24.58
CA GLN A 69 -2.15 0.68 -25.97
C GLN A 69 -2.54 1.99 -26.65
N PHE A 70 -1.59 2.64 -27.33
CA PHE A 70 -1.89 3.77 -28.21
C PHE A 70 -1.37 3.51 -29.63
N GLN A 71 -2.21 3.79 -30.64
CA GLN A 71 -1.80 3.83 -32.05
C GLN A 71 -1.40 5.25 -32.47
N ARG A 72 -0.37 5.36 -33.31
CA ARG A 72 0.18 6.66 -33.75
C ARG A 72 -0.75 7.31 -34.77
N GLY A 73 -1.15 8.57 -34.55
CA GLY A 73 -1.75 9.42 -35.60
C GLY A 73 -2.83 10.42 -35.20
N ARG A 74 -3.42 10.33 -34.00
CA ARG A 74 -4.38 11.33 -33.49
C ARG A 74 -4.13 11.59 -32.02
N VAL A 75 -3.34 12.63 -31.73
CA VAL A 75 -3.18 13.18 -30.37
C VAL A 75 -4.29 14.20 -30.06
N ALA A 76 -5.15 14.53 -31.04
CA ALA A 76 -6.36 15.30 -30.80
C ALA A 76 -7.52 14.35 -30.48
N ALA A 77 -7.98 14.41 -29.23
CA ALA A 77 -9.19 13.77 -28.69
C ALA A 77 -9.22 12.23 -28.73
N ALA A 78 -8.42 11.57 -27.89
CA ALA A 78 -8.55 10.14 -27.59
C ALA A 78 -9.49 9.88 -26.39
N ALA A 79 -10.68 10.48 -26.36
CA ALA A 79 -11.70 10.21 -25.34
C ALA A 79 -12.51 8.92 -25.63
N HIS A 80 -12.29 8.26 -26.78
CA HIS A 80 -13.16 7.17 -27.27
C HIS A 80 -12.41 5.97 -27.89
N LEU A 81 -11.11 5.82 -27.64
CA LEU A 81 -10.43 4.57 -28.02
C LEU A 81 -10.80 3.48 -27.00
N PRO A 82 -11.04 2.23 -27.41
CA PRO A 82 -11.28 1.15 -26.47
C PRO A 82 -10.00 0.89 -25.67
N THR A 83 -9.96 1.41 -24.44
CA THR A 83 -8.95 1.03 -23.46
C THR A 83 -9.25 -0.41 -23.04
N VAL A 84 -8.47 -1.36 -23.55
CA VAL A 84 -8.59 -2.76 -23.13
C VAL A 84 -7.78 -2.92 -21.84
N GLN A 85 -8.40 -2.61 -20.72
CA GLN A 85 -7.82 -2.83 -19.40
C GLN A 85 -7.85 -4.33 -19.10
N ARG A 86 -6.68 -4.96 -19.00
CA ARG A 86 -6.56 -6.35 -18.55
C ARG A 86 -5.76 -6.38 -17.27
N ARG A 87 -6.40 -6.82 -16.20
CA ARG A 87 -5.75 -7.14 -14.93
C ARG A 87 -4.95 -8.44 -15.11
N ILE A 88 -3.67 -8.39 -14.74
CA ILE A 88 -2.79 -9.57 -14.70
C ILE A 88 -2.41 -9.74 -13.23
N ASP A 89 -2.97 -10.77 -12.59
CA ASP A 89 -2.65 -11.16 -11.23
C ASP A 89 -1.57 -12.25 -11.22
N GLY A 90 -0.86 -12.43 -10.10
CA GLY A 90 -0.01 -13.61 -9.86
C GLY A 90 1.47 -13.45 -10.23
N PHE A 91 2.21 -12.67 -9.43
CA PHE A 91 3.67 -12.62 -9.49
C PHE A 91 4.26 -13.53 -8.42
N ASP A 92 5.02 -14.54 -8.83
CA ASP A 92 5.86 -15.32 -7.92
C ASP A 92 7.34 -14.99 -8.12
N TYR A 93 8.03 -14.64 -7.03
CA TYR A 93 9.43 -14.22 -7.05
C TYR A 93 10.32 -15.38 -6.60
N ALA A 94 10.97 -16.02 -7.57
CA ALA A 94 11.95 -17.09 -7.32
C ALA A 94 13.37 -16.57 -7.52
N GLY A 95 13.85 -15.72 -6.60
CA GLY A 95 15.25 -15.30 -6.45
C GLY A 95 15.82 -14.36 -7.52
N ARG A 96 15.68 -14.67 -8.82
CA ARG A 96 16.15 -13.85 -9.97
C ARG A 96 15.20 -13.84 -11.17
N ALA A 97 14.07 -14.52 -11.07
CA ALA A 97 13.07 -14.58 -12.12
C ALA A 97 11.70 -14.29 -11.54
N TYR A 98 10.92 -13.49 -12.28
CA TYR A 98 9.49 -13.36 -12.05
C TYR A 98 8.78 -14.30 -13.04
N ALA A 99 7.97 -15.22 -12.52
CA ALA A 99 7.16 -16.10 -13.36
C ALA A 99 5.76 -15.52 -13.52
N PHE A 100 5.31 -15.34 -14.77
CA PHE A 100 3.92 -14.99 -15.07
C PHE A 100 3.10 -16.28 -15.13
N ALA A 101 2.64 -16.77 -13.98
CA ALA A 101 1.86 -17.99 -13.93
C ALA A 101 0.46 -17.75 -14.51
N GLY A 102 0.17 -18.31 -15.69
CA GLY A 102 -1.21 -18.47 -16.18
C GLY A 102 -1.71 -17.47 -17.22
N HIS A 103 -0.92 -16.50 -17.68
CA HIS A 103 -1.42 -15.43 -18.58
C HIS A 103 -0.70 -15.32 -19.93
N ALA A 104 -0.26 -16.47 -20.47
CA ALA A 104 0.37 -16.61 -21.78
C ALA A 104 -0.37 -15.85 -22.90
N ARG A 105 -1.70 -16.02 -22.99
CA ARG A 105 -2.53 -15.41 -24.04
C ARG A 105 -2.56 -13.88 -24.01
N ALA A 106 -2.47 -13.26 -22.83
CA ALA A 106 -2.46 -11.79 -22.70
C ALA A 106 -1.12 -11.21 -23.18
N LEU A 107 -0.02 -11.87 -22.81
CA LEU A 107 1.33 -11.49 -23.24
C LEU A 107 1.57 -11.79 -24.74
N GLU A 108 0.99 -12.88 -25.27
CA GLU A 108 0.98 -13.20 -26.70
C GLU A 108 0.30 -12.09 -27.52
N ALA A 109 -0.89 -11.64 -27.08
CA ALA A 109 -1.63 -10.56 -27.72
C ALA A 109 -0.87 -9.22 -27.71
N LEU A 110 -0.05 -8.97 -26.68
CA LEU A 110 0.81 -7.78 -26.59
C LEU A 110 2.08 -7.90 -27.45
N SER A 111 2.46 -9.11 -27.84
CA SER A 111 3.74 -9.35 -28.49
C SER A 111 3.78 -9.06 -29.98
N TRP A 112 2.63 -9.00 -30.69
CA TRP A 112 2.52 -8.66 -32.13
C TRP A 112 3.71 -9.13 -33.00
N GLY A 113 4.03 -10.43 -32.94
CA GLY A 113 5.11 -11.03 -33.74
C GLY A 113 6.54 -10.87 -33.19
N ARG A 114 6.72 -10.25 -32.03
CA ARG A 114 8.00 -10.18 -31.32
C ARG A 114 8.37 -11.52 -30.67
N ARG A 115 9.66 -11.71 -30.39
CA ARG A 115 10.17 -12.89 -29.66
C ARG A 115 10.28 -12.66 -28.14
N ALA A 116 10.26 -11.41 -27.70
CA ALA A 116 10.28 -11.03 -26.29
C ALA A 116 9.67 -9.64 -26.07
N LEU A 117 9.19 -9.40 -24.85
CA LEU A 117 8.81 -8.10 -24.31
C LEU A 117 9.90 -7.62 -23.34
N THR A 118 10.17 -6.31 -23.31
CA THR A 118 11.10 -5.70 -22.35
C THR A 118 10.37 -4.62 -21.58
N PHE A 119 10.58 -4.54 -20.28
CA PHE A 119 10.02 -3.51 -19.41
C PHE A 119 10.98 -3.20 -18.26
N ASP A 120 10.91 -1.99 -17.72
CA ASP A 120 11.65 -1.62 -16.52
C ASP A 120 10.76 -1.73 -15.28
N LEU A 121 11.25 -2.45 -14.28
CA LEU A 121 10.67 -2.57 -12.96
C LEU A 121 11.40 -1.61 -12.02
N VAL A 122 10.70 -0.56 -11.58
CA VAL A 122 11.23 0.45 -10.68
C VAL A 122 10.69 0.21 -9.29
N THR A 123 11.59 -0.05 -8.34
CA THR A 123 11.31 -0.02 -6.90
C THR A 123 11.88 1.26 -6.30
N ASP A 124 11.63 1.50 -5.00
CA ASP A 124 12.15 2.69 -4.31
C ASP A 124 13.68 2.84 -4.36
N SER A 125 14.39 1.72 -4.53
CA SER A 125 15.86 1.64 -4.46
C SER A 125 16.53 1.09 -5.73
N ASN A 126 15.78 0.48 -6.65
CA ASN A 126 16.37 -0.24 -7.78
C ASN A 126 15.56 -0.03 -9.06
N ARG A 127 16.27 -0.05 -10.20
CA ARG A 127 15.66 -0.22 -11.52
C ARG A 127 16.17 -1.52 -12.12
N LEU A 128 15.26 -2.43 -12.43
CA LEU A 128 15.55 -3.71 -13.05
C LEU A 128 14.99 -3.71 -14.48
N THR A 129 15.82 -3.98 -15.48
CA THR A 129 15.32 -4.16 -16.85
C THR A 129 15.00 -5.62 -17.07
N CYS A 130 13.73 -5.93 -17.25
CA CYS A 130 13.21 -7.27 -17.38
C CYS A 130 12.86 -7.59 -18.82
N ARG A 131 13.25 -8.79 -19.27
CA ARG A 131 12.93 -9.34 -20.58
C ARG A 131 12.12 -10.62 -20.42
N VAL A 132 10.95 -10.68 -21.05
CA VAL A 132 10.05 -11.83 -21.05
C VAL A 132 10.03 -12.43 -22.45
N PRO A 133 10.55 -13.65 -22.66
CA PRO A 133 10.37 -14.36 -23.93
C PRO A 133 8.88 -14.65 -24.13
N VAL A 134 8.38 -14.50 -25.34
CA VAL A 134 6.96 -14.84 -25.66
C VAL A 134 6.83 -16.14 -26.46
N ARG A 135 7.96 -16.77 -26.83
CA ARG A 135 8.01 -18.06 -27.54
C ARG A 135 9.11 -18.94 -26.97
N GLY A 136 8.94 -20.26 -27.10
CA GLY A 136 9.91 -21.27 -26.71
C GLY A 136 9.73 -21.79 -25.28
N PRO A 137 10.60 -22.71 -24.82
CA PRO A 137 10.43 -23.44 -23.55
C PRO A 137 10.59 -22.58 -22.29
N ARG A 138 10.95 -21.29 -22.46
CA ARG A 138 11.05 -20.29 -21.38
C ARG A 138 10.09 -19.11 -21.61
N ALA A 139 9.07 -19.29 -22.45
CA ALA A 139 8.06 -18.27 -22.64
C ALA A 139 7.43 -17.89 -21.29
N TYR A 140 7.15 -16.60 -21.11
CA TYR A 140 6.48 -16.05 -19.92
C TYR A 140 7.27 -16.11 -18.62
N ILE A 141 8.58 -16.39 -18.69
CA ILE A 141 9.49 -16.26 -17.55
C ILE A 141 10.31 -14.98 -17.74
N ALA A 142 10.06 -13.97 -16.89
CA ALA A 142 10.81 -12.73 -16.91
C ALA A 142 12.23 -12.95 -16.39
N ARG A 143 13.22 -12.49 -17.15
CA ARG A 143 14.60 -12.37 -16.68
C ARG A 143 14.92 -10.91 -16.51
N CYS A 144 15.23 -10.52 -15.29
CA CYS A 144 15.57 -9.15 -14.96
C CYS A 144 17.07 -9.02 -14.76
N ASP A 145 17.73 -8.26 -15.62
CA ASP A 145 19.11 -7.88 -15.45
C ASP A 145 19.13 -6.55 -14.69
N GLY A 146 19.71 -6.57 -13.50
CA GLY A 146 19.90 -5.39 -12.67
C GLY A 146 21.38 -5.10 -12.50
N THR A 147 21.84 -3.94 -12.96
CA THR A 147 22.96 -3.28 -12.27
C THR A 147 22.42 -2.85 -10.91
N LEU A 148 22.90 -3.49 -9.85
CA LEU A 148 22.79 -2.97 -8.48
C LEU A 148 23.58 -1.66 -8.44
N SER A 149 23.00 -0.61 -9.00
CA SER A 149 23.36 0.74 -8.60
C SER A 149 22.82 0.86 -7.19
N VAL A 150 23.65 0.50 -6.20
CA VAL A 150 23.45 0.90 -4.82
C VAL A 150 23.48 2.42 -4.86
N ILE A 151 22.32 3.02 -5.12
CA ILE A 151 22.08 4.40 -4.78
C ILE A 151 22.16 4.35 -3.26
N HIS A 152 23.35 4.66 -2.72
CA HIS A 152 23.47 4.94 -1.30
C HIS A 152 22.33 5.89 -0.96
N ASP A 153 21.54 5.53 0.04
CA ASP A 153 20.51 6.38 0.64
C ASP A 153 21.17 7.70 1.05
N VAL A 154 21.29 8.62 0.09
CA VAL A 154 21.42 10.03 0.40
C VAL A 154 20.06 10.35 1.02
N PRO A 155 20.00 10.71 2.31
CA PRO A 155 18.73 11.05 2.94
C PRO A 155 18.05 12.07 2.04
N ARG A 156 16.92 11.68 1.42
CA ARG A 156 16.20 12.60 0.54
C ARG A 156 15.90 13.84 1.38
N PRO A 157 16.33 15.03 0.98
CA PRO A 157 16.03 16.24 1.74
C PRO A 157 14.51 16.26 1.91
N ARG A 158 14.06 16.42 3.17
CA ARG A 158 12.62 16.53 3.45
C ARG A 158 12.08 17.64 2.55
N PRO A 159 11.04 17.38 1.75
CA PRO A 159 10.46 18.43 0.92
C PRO A 159 10.11 19.62 1.83
N PRO A 160 10.35 20.86 1.36
CA PRO A 160 10.01 22.04 2.14
C PRO A 160 8.54 21.98 2.52
N ARG A 161 8.23 22.30 3.79
CA ARG A 161 6.83 22.34 4.25
C ARG A 161 6.07 23.34 3.39
N VAL A 162 5.03 22.87 2.71
CA VAL A 162 4.16 23.72 1.91
C VAL A 162 3.39 24.61 2.88
N ASN A 163 3.49 25.93 2.72
CA ASN A 163 2.65 26.86 3.47
C ASN A 163 1.25 26.91 2.84
N TRP A 164 0.40 25.96 3.20
CA TRP A 164 -0.97 25.86 2.69
C TRP A 164 -1.79 27.12 2.96
N ALA A 165 -1.62 27.73 4.14
CA ALA A 165 -2.35 28.93 4.56
C ALA A 165 -2.09 30.16 3.67
N ALA A 166 -0.99 30.19 2.91
CA ALA A 166 -0.70 31.27 1.96
C ALA A 166 -1.28 31.02 0.55
N ARG A 167 -1.88 29.85 0.28
CA ARG A 167 -2.44 29.55 -1.04
C ARG A 167 -3.82 30.19 -1.20
N ALA A 168 -4.02 30.89 -2.31
CA ALA A 168 -5.31 31.54 -2.61
C ALA A 168 -6.51 30.58 -2.61
N SER A 169 -6.33 29.33 -3.06
CA SER A 169 -7.38 28.31 -3.03
C SER A 169 -7.81 27.94 -1.61
N VAL A 170 -6.84 27.83 -0.69
CA VAL A 170 -7.07 27.49 0.71
C VAL A 170 -7.71 28.67 1.46
N ILE A 171 -7.23 29.90 1.20
CA ILE A 171 -7.84 31.12 1.76
C ILE A 171 -9.30 31.23 1.35
N ARG A 172 -9.61 30.98 0.07
CA ARG A 172 -10.99 30.97 -0.42
C ARG A 172 -11.82 29.89 0.26
N ALA A 173 -11.32 28.65 0.33
CA ALA A 173 -12.04 27.57 0.98
C ALA A 173 -12.35 27.86 2.47
N CYS A 174 -11.39 28.42 3.22
CA CYS A 174 -11.66 28.84 4.60
C CYS A 174 -12.67 30.00 4.68
N SER A 175 -12.64 30.94 3.73
CA SER A 175 -13.60 32.05 3.68
C SER A 175 -15.01 31.59 3.31
N ASP A 176 -15.14 30.57 2.47
CA ASP A 176 -16.41 30.01 2.01
C ASP A 176 -17.05 29.16 3.12
N ALA A 177 -16.25 28.37 3.83
CA ALA A 177 -16.69 27.39 4.83
C ALA A 177 -16.93 27.96 6.24
N PHE A 178 -16.42 29.14 6.56
CA PHE A 178 -16.47 29.67 7.94
C PHE A 178 -16.92 31.12 7.98
N PHE A 179 -17.85 31.40 8.91
CA PHE A 179 -18.43 32.72 9.08
C PHE A 179 -17.66 33.54 10.11
N GLY A 180 -17.17 34.70 9.67
CA GLY A 180 -16.48 35.65 10.54
C GLY A 180 -14.98 35.43 10.64
N ALA A 181 -14.27 36.54 10.85
CA ALA A 181 -12.81 36.59 10.76
C ALA A 181 -12.09 35.65 11.76
N GLY A 182 -12.69 35.39 12.94
CA GLY A 182 -12.13 34.51 13.96
C GLY A 182 -12.07 33.04 13.50
N HIS A 183 -13.16 32.51 12.97
CA HIS A 183 -13.23 31.13 12.48
C HIS A 183 -12.38 30.94 11.22
N GLN A 184 -12.38 31.92 10.31
CA GLN A 184 -11.53 31.93 9.12
C GLN A 184 -10.03 31.90 9.48
N THR A 185 -9.62 32.68 10.48
CA THR A 185 -8.22 32.66 10.98
C THR A 185 -7.88 31.31 11.61
N THR A 186 -8.80 30.73 12.38
CA THR A 186 -8.62 29.42 13.00
C THR A 186 -8.49 28.31 11.95
N CYS A 187 -9.28 28.37 10.87
CA CYS A 187 -9.15 27.49 9.71
C CYS A 187 -7.75 27.61 9.08
N LEU A 188 -7.29 28.83 8.81
CA LEU A 188 -5.97 29.09 8.24
C LEU A 188 -4.83 28.61 9.14
N ASP A 189 -4.98 28.68 10.45
CA ASP A 189 -4.02 28.14 11.40
C ASP A 189 -4.01 26.60 11.41
N ALA A 190 -5.19 25.96 11.36
CA ALA A 190 -5.32 24.51 11.34
C ALA A 190 -4.66 23.89 10.10
N VAL A 191 -4.87 24.48 8.93
CA VAL A 191 -4.39 23.96 7.64
C VAL A 191 -2.87 24.04 7.46
N ARG A 192 -2.16 24.83 8.28
CA ARG A 192 -0.68 24.84 8.29
C ARG A 192 -0.08 23.48 8.64
N GLY A 193 -0.82 22.64 9.38
CA GLY A 193 -0.39 21.31 9.79
C GLY A 193 -0.62 20.21 8.75
N PHE A 194 -1.31 20.48 7.65
CA PHE A 194 -1.72 19.44 6.70
C PHE A 194 -0.56 18.91 5.85
N ARG A 195 -0.60 17.61 5.57
CA ARG A 195 0.38 16.91 4.73
C ARG A 195 0.03 16.95 3.24
N PHE A 196 -1.23 17.16 2.93
CA PHE A 196 -1.82 17.20 1.58
C PHE A 196 -2.63 18.49 1.40
N ASP A 197 -3.07 18.78 0.17
CA ASP A 197 -3.90 19.95 -0.09
C ASP A 197 -5.21 19.88 0.72
N PRO A 198 -5.47 20.85 1.63
CA PRO A 198 -6.61 20.79 2.53
C PRO A 198 -7.91 21.28 1.89
N THR A 199 -7.89 21.80 0.66
CA THR A 199 -9.04 22.49 0.04
C THR A 199 -10.31 21.63 0.03
N THR A 200 -10.20 20.35 -0.32
CA THR A 200 -11.32 19.42 -0.34
C THR A 200 -11.74 18.97 1.05
N THR A 201 -10.79 18.82 1.99
CA THR A 201 -11.10 18.49 3.39
C THR A 201 -11.82 19.64 4.11
N ILE A 202 -11.49 20.90 3.80
CA ILE A 202 -12.21 22.07 4.35
C ILE A 202 -13.69 22.03 3.98
N ARG A 203 -13.99 21.81 2.69
CA ARG A 203 -15.36 21.71 2.21
C ARG A 203 -16.10 20.52 2.81
N ALA A 204 -15.45 19.35 2.84
CA ALA A 204 -16.07 18.16 3.44
C ALA A 204 -16.39 18.37 4.93
N CYS A 205 -15.50 18.99 5.70
CA CYS A 205 -15.78 19.27 7.12
C CYS A 205 -16.96 20.25 7.32
N ASP A 206 -17.18 21.19 6.41
CA ASP A 206 -18.31 22.14 6.44
C ASP A 206 -19.62 21.49 5.94
N GLU A 207 -19.53 20.64 4.91
CA GLU A 207 -20.68 19.93 4.34
C GLU A 207 -21.24 18.86 5.31
N HIS A 208 -20.37 18.13 6.02
CA HIS A 208 -20.77 17.02 6.89
C HIS A 208 -21.08 17.43 8.33
N LEU A 209 -20.64 18.61 8.80
CA LEU A 209 -20.83 18.99 10.21
C LEU A 209 -21.52 20.34 10.33
N TYR A 210 -22.52 20.39 11.21
CA TYR A 210 -23.29 21.59 11.43
C TYR A 210 -22.54 22.62 12.28
N GLY A 211 -22.17 23.72 11.63
CA GLY A 211 -21.64 24.92 12.26
C GLY A 211 -20.12 24.94 12.46
N ASP A 212 -19.57 26.15 12.47
CA ASP A 212 -18.13 26.44 12.44
C ASP A 212 -17.33 25.71 13.53
N ALA A 213 -17.90 25.54 14.73
CA ALA A 213 -17.21 24.87 15.83
C ALA A 213 -16.92 23.38 15.52
N ASN A 214 -17.88 22.67 14.94
CA ASN A 214 -17.74 21.26 14.61
C ASN A 214 -16.88 21.06 13.36
N ALA A 215 -17.06 21.91 12.34
CA ALA A 215 -16.21 21.91 11.15
C ALA A 215 -14.72 22.21 11.48
N LEU A 216 -14.44 23.14 12.40
CA LEU A 216 -13.07 23.38 12.89
C LEU A 216 -12.52 22.19 13.69
N ALA A 217 -13.35 21.52 14.50
CA ALA A 217 -12.95 20.30 15.20
C ALA A 217 -12.61 19.16 14.21
N CYS A 218 -13.34 19.05 13.10
CA CYS A 218 -13.03 18.12 12.01
C CYS A 218 -11.66 18.41 11.39
N LEU A 219 -11.36 19.67 11.09
CA LEU A 219 -10.05 20.08 10.56
C LEU A 219 -8.90 19.76 11.54
N ASP A 220 -9.12 19.97 12.85
CA ASP A 220 -8.14 19.62 13.88
C ASP A 220 -7.84 18.12 13.91
N LYS A 221 -8.85 17.27 13.70
CA LYS A 221 -8.68 15.81 13.62
C LYS A 221 -8.00 15.41 12.32
N ALA A 222 -8.50 15.92 11.19
CA ALA A 222 -8.06 15.60 9.83
C ALA A 222 -6.58 15.90 9.59
N ARG A 223 -6.00 16.93 10.22
CA ARG A 223 -4.56 17.25 10.06
C ARG A 223 -3.62 16.14 10.55
N ARG A 224 -4.11 15.21 11.37
CA ARG A 224 -3.36 14.05 11.87
C ARG A 224 -3.37 12.87 10.90
N ALA A 225 -4.23 12.90 9.88
CA ALA A 225 -4.36 11.84 8.91
C ALA A 225 -3.07 11.65 8.09
N VAL A 226 -2.77 10.38 7.77
CA VAL A 226 -1.62 10.01 6.93
C VAL A 226 -1.96 10.06 5.44
N SER A 227 -3.24 10.02 5.11
CA SER A 227 -3.84 10.13 3.77
C SER A 227 -4.99 11.16 3.80
N PRO A 228 -5.48 11.64 2.63
CA PRO A 228 -6.67 12.48 2.58
C PRO A 228 -7.87 11.80 3.27
N PRO A 229 -8.52 12.43 4.27
CA PRO A 229 -9.49 11.77 5.14
C PRO A 229 -10.92 11.86 4.62
N ILE A 230 -11.14 12.22 3.35
CA ILE A 230 -12.48 12.49 2.80
C ILE A 230 -13.34 11.23 2.85
N GLU A 231 -12.85 10.12 2.29
CA GLU A 231 -13.58 8.85 2.28
C GLU A 231 -13.89 8.33 3.70
N VAL A 232 -13.00 8.62 4.65
CA VAL A 232 -13.17 8.26 6.07
C VAL A 232 -14.22 9.15 6.74
N LEU A 233 -14.25 10.45 6.42
CA LEU A 233 -15.26 11.39 6.91
C LEU A 233 -16.64 11.03 6.35
N ASP A 234 -16.76 10.80 5.04
CA ASP A 234 -18.02 10.39 4.39
C ASP A 234 -18.56 9.13 5.07
N ALA A 235 -17.72 8.11 5.28
CA ALA A 235 -18.13 6.88 5.94
C ALA A 235 -18.52 7.08 7.42
N CYS A 236 -17.87 8.00 8.13
CA CYS A 236 -18.24 8.33 9.50
C CYS A 236 -19.54 9.11 9.59
N ASP A 237 -19.84 9.97 8.62
CA ASP A 237 -21.10 10.72 8.57
C ASP A 237 -22.28 9.82 8.20
N ASP A 238 -22.08 8.91 7.23
CA ASP A 238 -23.07 7.89 6.87
C ASP A 238 -23.42 6.96 8.04
N ALA A 239 -22.43 6.62 8.87
CA ALA A 239 -22.55 5.62 9.94
C ALA A 239 -22.95 6.18 11.31
N MET A 240 -22.99 7.50 11.50
CA MET A 240 -23.17 8.11 12.82
C MET A 240 -24.27 9.15 12.80
N PHE A 241 -25.09 9.19 13.86
CA PHE A 241 -26.11 10.22 14.01
C PHE A 241 -25.57 11.43 14.78
N GLY A 242 -25.27 12.49 14.02
CA GLY A 242 -24.94 13.82 14.53
C GLY A 242 -23.45 14.05 14.76
N ASP A 243 -23.07 15.33 14.68
CA ASP A 243 -21.68 15.78 14.59
C ASP A 243 -20.74 15.24 15.67
N GLY A 244 -21.23 15.10 16.91
CA GLY A 244 -20.44 14.59 18.02
C GLY A 244 -19.98 13.15 17.81
N HIS A 245 -20.85 12.30 17.27
CA HIS A 245 -20.55 10.91 16.95
C HIS A 245 -19.70 10.80 15.68
N THR A 246 -19.98 11.59 14.64
CA THR A 246 -19.16 11.69 13.42
C THR A 246 -17.71 12.09 13.76
N LEU A 247 -17.52 13.11 14.60
CA LEU A 247 -16.19 13.54 15.06
C LEU A 247 -15.49 12.48 15.90
N ALA A 248 -16.21 11.73 16.73
CA ALA A 248 -15.65 10.62 17.51
C ALA A 248 -15.25 9.43 16.61
N CYS A 249 -16.03 9.16 15.57
CA CYS A 249 -15.72 8.16 14.55
C CYS A 249 -14.42 8.52 13.83
N LEU A 250 -14.33 9.76 13.31
CA LEU A 250 -13.14 10.24 12.61
C LEU A 250 -11.89 10.18 13.50
N ASP A 251 -12.01 10.57 14.78
CA ASP A 251 -10.92 10.50 15.75
C ASP A 251 -10.34 9.10 15.89
N LYS A 252 -11.22 8.10 16.02
CA LYS A 252 -10.85 6.69 16.18
C LYS A 252 -10.32 6.09 14.89
N ALA A 253 -11.01 6.32 13.77
CA ALA A 253 -10.67 5.77 12.46
C ALA A 253 -9.28 6.22 11.99
N LEU A 254 -8.92 7.49 12.21
CA LEU A 254 -7.60 8.02 11.83
C LEU A 254 -6.42 7.43 12.62
N THR A 255 -6.67 6.64 13.67
CA THR A 255 -5.62 5.90 14.39
C THR A 255 -5.30 4.53 13.78
N ALA A 256 -6.15 4.05 12.87
CA ALA A 256 -5.98 2.75 12.23
C ALA A 256 -4.70 2.71 11.36
N ARG A 257 -4.10 1.52 11.26
CA ARG A 257 -2.91 1.26 10.44
C ARG A 257 -3.23 0.83 9.01
N TYR A 258 -4.51 0.76 8.70
CA TYR A 258 -5.09 0.31 7.43
C TYR A 258 -6.15 1.34 6.97
N GLU A 259 -6.73 1.14 5.79
CA GLU A 259 -7.80 1.99 5.25
C GLU A 259 -9.11 1.72 6.03
N PRO A 260 -9.64 2.68 6.82
CA PRO A 260 -10.70 2.38 7.78
C PRO A 260 -12.13 2.42 7.21
N THR A 261 -12.34 2.87 5.98
CA THR A 261 -13.69 3.04 5.38
C THR A 261 -14.50 1.74 5.42
N ALA A 262 -13.89 0.61 5.02
CA ALA A 262 -14.57 -0.68 5.06
C ALA A 262 -14.88 -1.17 6.48
N VAL A 263 -14.04 -0.81 7.46
CA VAL A 263 -14.23 -1.15 8.87
C VAL A 263 -15.36 -0.34 9.49
N ILE A 264 -15.46 0.95 9.17
CA ILE A 264 -16.55 1.81 9.66
C ILE A 264 -17.89 1.23 9.25
N ARG A 265 -18.06 0.93 7.95
CA ARG A 265 -19.29 0.30 7.42
C ARG A 265 -19.58 -1.06 8.06
N ALA A 266 -18.55 -1.91 8.20
CA ALA A 266 -18.73 -3.22 8.84
C ALA A 266 -19.13 -3.10 10.32
N CYS A 267 -18.63 -2.09 11.05
CA CYS A 267 -19.01 -1.85 12.43
C CYS A 267 -20.41 -1.25 12.56
N ASP A 268 -20.82 -0.39 11.64
CA ASP A 268 -22.17 0.16 11.57
C ASP A 268 -23.21 -0.93 11.26
N ASP A 269 -22.96 -1.76 10.25
CA ASP A 269 -23.82 -2.89 9.90
C ASP A 269 -23.96 -3.90 11.07
N ALA A 270 -22.89 -4.08 11.85
CA ALA A 270 -22.81 -5.12 12.88
C ALA A 270 -23.30 -4.69 14.28
N MET A 271 -23.42 -3.39 14.55
CA MET A 271 -23.67 -2.87 15.90
C MET A 271 -24.93 -2.02 15.90
N PHE A 272 -25.79 -2.20 16.90
CA PHE A 272 -26.97 -1.37 17.06
C PHE A 272 -26.63 -0.06 17.81
N GLY A 273 -26.63 1.04 17.05
CA GLY A 273 -26.48 2.40 17.55
C GLY A 273 -25.03 2.88 17.71
N ASP A 274 -24.84 4.19 17.63
CA ASP A 274 -23.53 4.85 17.51
C ASP A 274 -22.55 4.50 18.62
N ALA A 275 -23.02 4.30 19.86
CA ALA A 275 -22.15 3.97 20.98
C ALA A 275 -21.42 2.63 20.76
N ASN A 276 -22.14 1.61 20.29
CA ASN A 276 -21.59 0.28 20.03
C ASN A 276 -20.75 0.28 18.74
N ALA A 277 -21.19 0.99 17.70
CA ALA A 277 -20.42 1.16 16.47
C ALA A 277 -19.08 1.87 16.73
N LEU A 278 -19.06 2.95 17.52
CA LEU A 278 -17.85 3.65 17.94
C LEU A 278 -16.93 2.77 18.78
N GLU A 279 -17.47 1.90 19.62
CA GLU A 279 -16.67 0.93 20.36
C GLU A 279 -16.06 -0.12 19.42
N CYS A 280 -16.83 -0.65 18.46
CA CYS A 280 -16.34 -1.55 17.42
C CYS A 280 -15.17 -0.93 16.64
N ILE A 281 -15.32 0.31 16.15
CA ILE A 281 -14.28 1.03 15.42
C ILE A 281 -13.02 1.22 16.29
N ALA A 282 -13.19 1.57 17.57
CA ALA A 282 -12.07 1.72 18.50
C ALA A 282 -11.33 0.39 18.75
N VAL A 283 -12.05 -0.72 18.85
CA VAL A 283 -11.45 -2.06 19.01
C VAL A 283 -10.71 -2.44 17.74
N ALA A 284 -11.37 -2.31 16.58
CA ALA A 284 -10.84 -2.63 15.28
C ALA A 284 -9.55 -1.85 14.97
N ALA A 285 -9.54 -0.53 15.18
CA ALA A 285 -8.41 0.34 14.88
C ALA A 285 -7.11 -0.02 15.63
N ARG A 286 -7.18 -0.79 16.72
CA ARG A 286 -6.00 -1.31 17.44
C ARG A 286 -5.35 -2.50 16.75
N GLY A 287 -6.08 -3.21 15.89
CA GLY A 287 -5.59 -4.35 15.14
C GLY A 287 -4.46 -3.99 14.19
N ALA A 288 -3.53 -4.93 13.98
CA ALA A 288 -2.43 -4.75 13.03
C ALA A 288 -2.87 -4.90 11.57
N HIS A 289 -4.01 -5.56 11.35
CA HIS A 289 -4.55 -5.93 10.04
C HIS A 289 -6.02 -5.55 9.93
N ASP A 290 -6.51 -5.49 8.69
CA ASP A 290 -7.92 -5.23 8.37
C ASP A 290 -8.84 -6.29 9.03
N PRO A 291 -9.68 -5.88 10.01
CA PRO A 291 -10.53 -6.77 10.77
C PRO A 291 -11.93 -6.99 10.17
N VAL A 292 -12.23 -6.51 8.94
CA VAL A 292 -13.59 -6.62 8.36
C VAL A 292 -14.13 -8.06 8.38
N ALA A 293 -13.31 -9.05 8.03
CA ALA A 293 -13.73 -10.46 8.07
C ALA A 293 -14.00 -10.95 9.50
N THR A 294 -13.22 -10.49 10.47
CA THR A 294 -13.40 -10.83 11.89
C THR A 294 -14.66 -10.19 12.47
N ILE A 295 -14.97 -8.94 12.09
CA ILE A 295 -16.19 -8.24 12.53
C ILE A 295 -17.42 -9.03 12.09
N ARG A 296 -17.52 -9.38 10.81
CA ARG A 296 -18.65 -10.18 10.26
C ARG A 296 -18.76 -11.56 10.92
N ALA A 297 -17.63 -12.25 11.07
CA ALA A 297 -17.64 -13.56 11.73
C ALA A 297 -18.10 -13.48 13.20
N CYS A 298 -17.76 -12.40 13.91
CA CYS A 298 -18.20 -12.20 15.30
C CYS A 298 -19.68 -11.80 15.39
N GLU A 299 -20.19 -11.00 14.46
CA GLU A 299 -21.62 -10.65 14.37
C GLU A 299 -22.48 -11.88 14.05
N GLU A 300 -22.09 -12.68 13.05
CA GLU A 300 -22.81 -13.92 12.70
C GLU A 300 -22.82 -14.95 13.83
N ALA A 301 -21.74 -15.02 14.63
CA ALA A 301 -21.56 -16.04 15.66
C ALA A 301 -22.13 -15.65 17.03
N MET A 302 -22.26 -14.36 17.34
CA MET A 302 -22.60 -13.87 18.67
C MET A 302 -23.97 -13.19 18.69
N TYR A 303 -24.75 -13.47 19.73
CA TYR A 303 -26.02 -12.79 19.93
C TYR A 303 -25.82 -11.47 20.69
N GLY A 304 -26.00 -10.36 19.98
CA GLY A 304 -25.97 -8.99 20.52
C GLY A 304 -24.57 -8.36 20.59
N ASP A 305 -24.55 -7.03 20.57
CA ASP A 305 -23.35 -6.20 20.38
C ASP A 305 -22.26 -6.45 21.44
N ALA A 306 -22.64 -6.62 22.71
CA ALA A 306 -21.68 -6.84 23.79
C ALA A 306 -20.87 -8.14 23.59
N ALA A 307 -21.52 -9.21 23.11
CA ALA A 307 -20.88 -10.49 22.83
C ALA A 307 -20.05 -10.41 21.54
N ALA A 308 -20.55 -9.75 20.49
CA ALA A 308 -19.81 -9.49 19.27
C ALA A 308 -18.54 -8.66 19.52
N LEU A 309 -18.61 -7.63 20.37
CA LEU A 309 -17.47 -6.83 20.79
C LEU A 309 -16.44 -7.63 21.61
N ASP A 310 -16.87 -8.51 22.52
CA ASP A 310 -15.94 -9.39 23.23
C ASP A 310 -15.22 -10.35 22.27
N CYS A 311 -15.95 -10.93 21.32
CA CYS A 311 -15.38 -11.73 20.23
C CYS A 311 -14.35 -10.94 19.44
N LEU A 312 -14.68 -9.72 19.00
CA LEU A 312 -13.79 -8.87 18.23
C LEU A 312 -12.52 -8.50 19.01
N ARG A 313 -12.64 -8.12 20.29
CA ARG A 313 -11.48 -7.79 21.15
C ARG A 313 -10.48 -8.94 21.22
N ARG A 314 -10.96 -10.18 21.29
CA ARG A 314 -10.12 -11.38 21.27
C ARG A 314 -9.52 -11.62 19.87
N GLY A 315 -10.31 -11.41 18.82
CA GLY A 315 -9.91 -11.63 17.43
C GLY A 315 -8.81 -10.69 16.92
N VAL A 316 -8.79 -9.43 17.35
CA VAL A 316 -7.82 -8.41 16.88
C VAL A 316 -6.53 -8.33 17.71
N SER A 317 -6.38 -9.15 18.75
CA SER A 317 -5.22 -9.13 19.67
C SER A 317 -4.00 -9.90 19.16
N PHE A 318 -4.01 -10.40 17.92
CA PHE A 318 -2.96 -11.21 17.30
C PHE A 318 -2.21 -10.45 16.20
#